data_AF-A0A3N5VTH8-F1
#
_entry.id   AF-A0A3N5VTH8-F1
#
_cell.length_a   1.000
_cell.length_b   1.000
_cell.length_c   1.000
_cell.angle_alpha   90.00
_cell.angle_beta   90.00
_cell.angle_gamma   90.00
#
_symmetry.space_group_name_H-M   'P 1'
#
loop_
_entity.id
_entity.type
_entity.pdbx_description
1 polymer ?
#
loop_
_entity_poly.entity_id
_entity_poly.type
_entity_poly.pdbx_seq_one_letter_code
_entity_poly.pdbx_strand_id
1 'polypeptide(L)'
;TRALQALAEEGSISLYAHAVIAKDAGGSVTVKEEADPGPLGGAVGVLTGSLIGLLGGPVGVAVGGTLGILGGSAYDIVNAGIHVDFLDEVAEVLTPGKAAMVAEIEEEWVTPVDTRMEALGGTVFRRARGEVVDALIERDNAAAEAELAELQAEAEQASAERKAKLQAKIDATKARLQETQKRAKEKSEATQREAEAKMASLKEQQAKASAERKQQIEKRRAEIEAKHRERNAKLSEALKLTKEALKP
;
A
#
# COMPACT_ATOMS: atom_id res chain seq x y z
N THR A 1 -4.30 17.27 15.10
CA THR A 1 -3.48 16.11 15.48
C THR A 1 -3.72 15.63 16.92
N ARG A 2 -3.75 16.51 17.92
CA ARG A 2 -3.95 16.18 19.36
C ARG A 2 -5.04 15.16 19.69
N ALA A 3 -6.21 15.21 19.04
CA ALA A 3 -7.30 14.29 19.33
C ALA A 3 -6.98 12.82 18.97
N LEU A 4 -6.32 12.57 17.84
CA LEU A 4 -5.85 11.22 17.49
C LEU A 4 -4.64 10.81 18.32
N GLN A 5 -3.73 11.74 18.64
CA GLN A 5 -2.61 11.48 19.54
C GLN A 5 -3.10 11.06 20.93
N ALA A 6 -4.10 11.74 21.50
CA ALA A 6 -4.64 11.36 22.80
C ALA A 6 -5.43 10.03 22.75
N LEU A 7 -6.13 9.70 21.65
CA LEU A 7 -6.68 8.34 21.47
C LEU A 7 -5.57 7.29 21.41
N ALA A 8 -4.45 7.64 20.78
CA ALA A 8 -3.28 6.79 20.77
C ALA A 8 -2.64 6.72 22.15
N GLU A 9 -2.61 7.76 22.98
CA GLU A 9 -2.11 7.71 24.36
C GLU A 9 -3.03 6.95 25.32
N GLU A 10 -4.34 6.98 25.08
CA GLU A 10 -5.36 6.24 25.83
C GLU A 10 -5.46 4.76 25.41
N GLY A 11 -4.93 4.42 24.22
CA GLY A 11 -4.87 3.05 23.72
C GLY A 11 -6.06 2.62 22.89
N SER A 12 -6.98 3.54 22.60
CA SER A 12 -8.12 3.28 21.72
C SER A 12 -7.70 3.01 20.28
N ILE A 13 -6.56 3.56 19.85
CA ILE A 13 -5.99 3.33 18.51
C ILE A 13 -4.48 3.14 18.59
N SER A 14 -3.91 2.53 17.55
CA SER A 14 -2.50 2.65 17.24
C SER A 14 -2.34 3.68 16.13
N LEU A 15 -1.62 4.76 16.41
CA LEU A 15 -1.29 5.80 15.44
C LEU A 15 0.13 5.55 14.92
N TYR A 16 0.26 5.25 13.63
CA TYR A 16 1.54 4.88 13.02
C TYR A 16 2.23 6.06 12.34
N ALA A 17 1.47 6.88 11.62
CA ALA A 17 1.92 8.13 11.03
C ALA A 17 0.74 9.08 10.89
N HIS A 18 1.01 10.38 10.88
CA HIS A 18 0.02 11.38 10.50
C HIS A 18 0.64 12.63 9.92
N ALA A 19 -0.11 13.35 9.11
CA ALA A 19 0.25 14.67 8.60
C ALA A 19 -1.00 15.54 8.47
N VAL A 20 -0.82 16.85 8.51
CA VAL A 20 -1.90 17.81 8.24
C VAL A 20 -1.64 18.46 6.89
N ILE A 21 -2.64 18.40 6.01
CA ILE A 21 -2.63 19.09 4.73
C ILE A 21 -3.67 20.19 4.72
N ALA A 22 -3.41 21.25 3.96
CA ALA A 22 -4.40 22.29 3.68
C ALA A 22 -4.40 22.66 2.21
N LYS A 23 -5.61 22.88 1.68
CA LYS A 23 -5.80 23.36 0.32
C LYS A 23 -5.95 24.88 0.33
N ASP A 24 -5.05 25.56 -0.36
CA ASP A 24 -5.09 27.01 -0.45
C ASP A 24 -6.20 27.50 -1.41
N ALA A 25 -6.36 28.81 -1.50
CA ALA A 25 -7.36 29.45 -2.36
C ALA A 25 -7.13 29.17 -3.87
N GLY A 26 -5.88 28.87 -4.26
CA GLY A 26 -5.51 28.50 -5.62
C GLY A 26 -5.74 27.01 -5.93
N GLY A 27 -6.21 26.23 -4.95
CA GLY A 27 -6.43 24.80 -5.08
C GLY A 27 -5.18 23.95 -4.85
N SER A 28 -4.06 24.55 -4.44
CA SER A 28 -2.82 23.82 -4.15
C SER A 28 -2.87 23.20 -2.76
N VAL A 29 -2.44 21.95 -2.65
CA VAL A 29 -2.35 21.22 -1.37
C VAL A 29 -0.95 21.39 -0.79
N THR A 30 -0.88 21.87 0.44
CA THR A 30 0.38 22.06 1.17
C THR A 30 0.36 21.28 2.48
N VAL A 31 1.49 20.71 2.85
CA VAL A 31 1.67 20.09 4.18
C VAL A 31 1.88 21.22 5.21
N LYS A 32 1.04 21.25 6.24
CA LYS A 32 1.07 22.26 7.32
C LYS A 32 1.76 21.74 8.58
N GLU A 33 1.68 20.44 8.81
CA GLU A 33 2.39 19.75 9.89
C GLU A 33 3.06 18.56 9.20
N GLU A 34 4.40 18.55 9.20
CA GLU A 34 5.18 17.46 8.61
C GLU A 34 4.69 16.13 9.19
N ALA A 35 4.77 15.08 8.36
CA ALA A 35 4.49 13.75 8.84
C ALA A 35 5.46 13.47 9.98
N ASP A 36 5.02 13.62 11.24
CA ASP A 36 5.80 13.13 12.37
C ASP A 36 5.83 11.62 12.13
N PRO A 37 6.97 11.05 11.70
CA PRO A 37 6.97 9.70 11.17
C PRO A 37 6.91 8.66 12.28
N GLY A 38 6.42 9.08 13.46
CA GLY A 38 6.76 8.50 14.72
C GLY A 38 8.29 8.37 14.90
N PRO A 39 8.72 7.64 15.92
CA PRO A 39 10.13 7.36 16.20
C PRO A 39 10.89 6.60 15.09
N LEU A 40 10.25 6.23 13.97
CA LEU A 40 10.71 5.22 13.02
C LEU A 40 10.70 5.65 11.54
N GLY A 41 10.39 6.91 11.26
CA GLY A 41 10.96 7.68 10.14
C GLY A 41 10.46 7.36 8.73
N GLY A 42 10.83 6.19 8.22
CA GLY A 42 10.92 5.99 6.76
C GLY A 42 9.78 5.19 6.14
N ALA A 43 9.39 4.07 6.77
CA ALA A 43 8.54 3.07 6.09
C ALA A 43 7.05 3.40 6.14
N VAL A 44 6.56 3.97 7.25
CA VAL A 44 5.15 4.37 7.43
C VAL A 44 4.84 5.70 6.73
N GLY A 45 5.86 6.56 6.58
CA GLY A 45 5.75 7.83 5.87
C GLY A 45 5.51 7.70 4.37
N VAL A 46 5.80 6.55 3.75
CA VAL A 46 5.59 6.33 2.31
C VAL A 46 4.11 6.41 1.96
N LEU A 47 3.22 5.75 2.70
CA LEU A 47 1.79 5.74 2.38
C LEU A 47 1.16 7.12 2.56
N THR A 48 1.42 7.75 3.70
CA THR A 48 0.92 9.10 4.01
C THR A 48 1.51 10.10 3.00
N GLY A 49 2.81 10.00 2.69
CA GLY A 49 3.49 10.85 1.71
C GLY A 49 3.01 10.62 0.28
N SER A 50 2.73 9.38 -0.13
CA SER A 50 2.14 9.06 -1.42
C SER A 50 0.74 9.63 -1.55
N LEU A 51 -0.12 9.47 -0.54
CA LEU A 51 -1.46 10.06 -0.54
C LEU A 51 -1.40 11.58 -0.65
N ILE A 52 -0.51 12.23 0.11
CA ILE A 52 -0.30 13.67 0.06
C ILE A 52 0.22 14.10 -1.31
N GLY A 53 1.20 13.38 -1.87
CA GLY A 53 1.75 13.65 -3.19
C GLY A 53 0.71 13.50 -4.31
N LEU A 54 -0.24 12.57 -4.16
CA LEU A 54 -1.35 12.39 -5.08
C LEU A 54 -2.38 13.51 -4.97
N LEU A 55 -2.72 13.92 -3.75
CA LEU A 55 -3.57 15.07 -3.50
C LEU A 55 -2.90 16.39 -3.92
N GLY A 56 -1.57 16.43 -3.96
CA GLY A 56 -0.74 17.60 -4.26
C GLY A 56 -0.04 17.62 -5.63
N GLY A 57 -0.27 16.64 -6.52
CA GLY A 57 0.36 16.54 -7.85
C GLY A 57 0.12 17.75 -8.77
N PRO A 58 0.84 17.90 -9.91
CA PRO A 58 1.49 19.16 -10.33
C PRO A 58 0.60 20.39 -10.54
N VAL A 59 -0.72 20.21 -10.68
CA VAL A 59 -1.76 21.18 -10.30
C VAL A 59 -2.96 20.31 -9.92
N GLY A 60 -3.34 20.25 -8.63
CA GLY A 60 -4.25 19.25 -8.06
C GLY A 60 -5.41 18.89 -8.98
N VAL A 61 -5.37 17.67 -9.53
CA VAL A 61 -6.33 17.02 -10.45
C VAL A 61 -7.25 18.02 -11.16
N ALA A 62 -6.87 18.43 -12.38
CA ALA A 62 -7.75 19.19 -13.26
C ALA A 62 -9.15 18.54 -13.28
N VAL A 63 -10.12 19.27 -12.75
CA VAL A 63 -11.53 18.89 -12.64
C VAL A 63 -12.06 18.64 -14.05
N GLY A 64 -12.27 17.38 -14.39
CA GLY A 64 -12.79 16.94 -15.68
C GLY A 64 -12.23 15.57 -16.04
N GLY A 65 -13.00 14.53 -15.73
CA GLY A 65 -12.57 13.14 -15.89
C GLY A 65 -11.94 12.83 -17.24
N THR A 66 -11.00 11.88 -17.20
CA THR A 66 -10.48 11.03 -18.31
C THR A 66 -9.11 11.31 -18.96
N LEU A 67 -8.39 12.42 -18.77
CA LEU A 67 -7.21 12.71 -19.63
C LEU A 67 -5.85 13.05 -18.98
N GLY A 68 -5.62 12.77 -17.70
CA GLY A 68 -4.42 13.29 -17.00
C GLY A 68 -3.40 12.32 -16.39
N ILE A 69 -3.56 10.99 -16.46
CA ILE A 69 -2.66 10.05 -15.75
C ILE A 69 -1.68 9.35 -16.71
N LEU A 70 -0.95 10.13 -17.50
CA LEU A 70 0.07 9.60 -18.41
C LEU A 70 1.47 9.86 -17.86
N GLY A 71 1.95 8.93 -17.00
CA GLY A 71 3.35 8.80 -16.63
C GLY A 71 3.57 8.47 -15.14
N GLY A 72 4.09 7.27 -14.83
CA GLY A 72 4.60 6.80 -13.52
C GLY A 72 3.60 6.74 -12.35
N SER A 73 2.95 7.87 -12.08
CA SER A 73 1.98 8.15 -11.01
C SER A 73 0.79 7.20 -10.93
N ALA A 74 0.16 6.79 -12.05
CA ALA A 74 -0.90 5.76 -12.03
C ALA A 74 -0.44 4.44 -11.41
N TYR A 75 0.80 4.05 -11.73
CA TYR A 75 1.40 2.81 -11.28
C TYR A 75 1.76 2.89 -9.79
N ASP A 76 2.21 4.06 -9.34
CA ASP A 76 2.52 4.34 -7.93
C ASP A 76 1.27 4.39 -7.04
N ILE A 77 0.12 4.88 -7.54
CA ILE A 77 -1.20 4.85 -6.83
C ILE A 77 -1.61 3.42 -6.49
N VAL A 78 -1.59 2.55 -7.51
CA VAL A 78 -1.95 1.13 -7.36
C VAL A 78 -0.95 0.44 -6.45
N ASN A 79 0.34 0.77 -6.57
CA ASN A 79 1.38 0.14 -5.76
C ASN A 79 1.32 0.56 -4.27
N ALA A 80 0.94 1.81 -3.98
CA ALA A 80 0.68 2.33 -2.64
C ALA A 80 -0.61 1.76 -2.01
N GLY A 81 -1.45 1.05 -2.77
CA GLY A 81 -2.70 0.44 -2.25
C GLY A 81 -3.81 1.47 -1.98
N ILE A 82 -3.72 2.65 -2.57
CA ILE A 82 -4.72 3.72 -2.47
C ILE A 82 -5.65 3.59 -3.68
N HIS A 83 -6.95 3.46 -3.44
CA HIS A 83 -7.94 3.39 -4.52
C HIS A 83 -8.29 4.78 -5.04
N VAL A 84 -8.53 4.90 -6.35
CA VAL A 84 -8.88 6.18 -7.01
C VAL A 84 -10.17 6.75 -6.42
N ASP A 85 -11.18 5.91 -6.17
CA ASP A 85 -12.46 6.34 -5.59
C ASP A 85 -12.29 7.05 -4.23
N PHE A 86 -11.32 6.59 -3.41
CA PHE A 86 -11.01 7.24 -2.14
C PHE A 86 -10.36 8.62 -2.33
N LEU A 87 -9.55 8.79 -3.38
CA LEU A 87 -8.99 10.09 -3.71
C LEU A 87 -10.09 11.07 -4.15
N ASP A 88 -11.05 10.59 -4.94
CA ASP A 88 -12.18 11.39 -5.42
C ASP A 88 -13.06 11.85 -4.25
N GLU A 89 -13.42 10.95 -3.34
CA GLU A 89 -14.18 11.28 -2.11
C GLU A 89 -13.47 12.35 -1.26
N VAL A 90 -12.15 12.22 -1.08
CA VAL A 90 -11.37 13.21 -0.32
C VAL A 90 -11.27 14.54 -1.08
N ALA A 91 -11.12 14.52 -2.40
CA ALA A 91 -11.00 15.72 -3.22
C ALA A 91 -12.30 16.53 -3.28
N GLU A 92 -13.46 15.89 -3.25
CA GLU A 92 -14.78 16.55 -3.18
C GLU A 92 -14.95 17.34 -1.89
N VAL A 93 -14.45 16.81 -0.76
CA VAL A 93 -14.63 17.44 0.55
C VAL A 93 -13.52 18.44 0.87
N LEU A 94 -12.28 18.17 0.47
CA LEU A 94 -11.12 19.07 0.65
C LEU A 94 -11.13 20.21 -0.38
N THR A 95 -12.09 21.12 -0.24
CA THR A 95 -12.20 22.34 -1.06
C THR A 95 -11.20 23.42 -0.62
N PRO A 96 -10.91 24.44 -1.46
CA PRO A 96 -10.07 25.57 -1.08
C PRO A 96 -10.45 26.18 0.28
N GLY A 97 -9.45 26.47 1.10
CA GLY A 97 -9.62 26.99 2.47
C GLY A 97 -9.84 25.94 3.55
N LYS A 98 -9.98 24.65 3.19
CA LYS A 98 -10.09 23.54 4.16
C LYS A 98 -8.75 22.86 4.42
N ALA A 99 -8.69 22.16 5.55
CA ALA A 99 -7.60 21.30 5.94
C ALA A 99 -8.09 19.89 6.20
N ALA A 100 -7.21 18.91 6.03
CA ALA A 100 -7.46 17.52 6.36
C ALA A 100 -6.26 16.95 7.13
N MET A 101 -6.53 16.02 8.03
CA MET A 101 -5.50 15.20 8.65
C MET A 101 -5.48 13.85 7.94
N VAL A 102 -4.32 13.51 7.38
CA VAL A 102 -4.06 12.16 6.85
C VAL A 102 -3.40 11.37 7.97
N ALA A 103 -3.92 10.19 8.29
CA ALA A 103 -3.35 9.36 9.33
C ALA A 103 -3.41 7.88 8.93
N GLU A 104 -2.33 7.18 9.24
CA GLU A 104 -2.31 5.72 9.23
C GLU A 104 -2.57 5.24 10.65
N ILE A 105 -3.73 4.62 10.85
CA ILE A 105 -4.21 4.16 12.15
C ILE A 105 -4.66 2.71 12.07
N GLU A 106 -4.59 2.04 13.22
CA GLU A 106 -5.27 0.79 13.45
C GLU A 106 -6.24 0.95 14.61
N GLU A 107 -7.50 0.66 14.31
CA GLU A 107 -8.65 0.79 15.19
C GLU A 107 -9.17 -0.61 15.51
N GLU A 108 -9.44 -0.90 16.78
CA GLU A 108 -10.15 -2.13 17.16
C GLU A 108 -11.67 -1.98 16.97
N TRP A 109 -12.16 -0.77 17.17
CA TRP A 109 -13.53 -0.35 16.89
C TRP A 109 -13.56 1.13 16.49
N VAL A 110 -14.52 1.52 15.63
CA VAL A 110 -14.50 2.84 14.97
C VAL A 110 -14.97 4.01 15.83
N THR A 111 -15.76 3.71 16.87
CA THR A 111 -16.45 4.72 17.71
C THR A 111 -15.55 5.81 18.30
N PRO A 112 -14.34 5.54 18.85
CA PRO A 112 -13.56 6.55 19.54
C PRO A 112 -13.05 7.63 18.59
N VAL A 113 -12.66 7.22 17.38
CA VAL A 113 -12.22 8.13 16.33
C VAL A 113 -13.41 8.94 15.83
N ASP A 114 -14.53 8.29 15.53
CA ASP A 114 -15.73 8.98 15.02
C ASP A 114 -16.25 10.02 16.00
N THR A 115 -16.45 9.63 17.26
CA THR A 115 -16.98 10.52 18.29
C THR A 115 -16.04 11.72 18.55
N ARG A 116 -14.71 11.51 18.56
CA ARG A 116 -13.78 12.63 18.72
C ARG A 116 -13.73 13.55 17.53
N MET A 117 -13.79 13.02 16.31
CA MET A 117 -13.74 13.84 15.11
C MET A 117 -15.05 14.58 14.89
N GLU A 118 -16.19 13.94 15.15
CA GLU A 118 -17.52 14.56 15.11
C GLU A 118 -17.64 15.71 16.12
N ALA A 119 -17.14 15.53 17.34
CA ALA A 119 -17.10 16.60 18.35
C ALA A 119 -16.27 17.82 17.91
N LEU A 120 -15.36 17.65 16.95
CA LEU A 120 -14.57 18.73 16.33
C LEU A 120 -15.19 19.26 15.03
N GLY A 121 -16.37 18.78 14.64
CA GLY A 121 -17.02 19.10 13.36
C GLY A 121 -16.32 18.50 12.14
N GLY A 122 -15.48 17.48 12.33
CA GLY A 122 -14.76 16.79 11.27
C GLY A 122 -15.53 15.61 10.69
N THR A 123 -15.18 15.22 9.48
CA THR A 123 -15.68 14.01 8.81
C THR A 123 -14.54 13.01 8.68
N VAL A 124 -14.82 11.73 8.96
CA VAL A 124 -13.83 10.66 8.91
C VAL A 124 -14.03 9.81 7.65
N PHE A 125 -12.99 9.73 6.82
CA PHE A 125 -12.91 8.85 5.68
C PHE A 125 -11.97 7.70 6.02
N ARG A 126 -12.41 6.45 5.79
CA ARG A 126 -11.62 5.24 6.06
C ARG A 126 -11.45 4.43 4.80
N ARG A 127 -10.22 3.98 4.57
CA ARG A 127 -9.94 2.97 3.56
C ARG A 127 -9.07 1.89 4.17
N ALA A 128 -9.57 0.66 4.15
CA ALA A 128 -8.73 -0.49 4.44
C ALA A 128 -7.65 -0.58 3.36
N ARG A 129 -6.40 -0.80 3.77
CA ARG A 129 -5.31 -1.03 2.83
C ARG A 129 -5.65 -2.27 2.01
N GLY A 130 -5.83 -2.08 0.70
CA GLY A 130 -6.22 -3.16 -0.18
C GLY A 130 -5.11 -4.19 -0.32
N GLU A 131 -5.39 -5.43 0.07
CA GLU A 131 -4.64 -6.66 -0.31
C GLU A 131 -4.81 -7.00 -1.81
N VAL A 132 -5.40 -6.08 -2.58
CA VAL A 132 -5.78 -6.24 -3.99
C VAL A 132 -4.56 -6.46 -4.88
N VAL A 133 -3.40 -5.92 -4.52
CA VAL A 133 -2.19 -6.05 -5.35
C VAL A 133 -1.58 -7.45 -5.28
N ASP A 134 -1.73 -8.17 -4.16
CA ASP A 134 -1.16 -9.51 -4.03
C ASP A 134 -1.93 -10.51 -4.90
N ALA A 135 -3.26 -10.45 -4.88
CA ALA A 135 -4.12 -11.29 -5.72
C ALA A 135 -3.91 -11.02 -7.23
N LEU A 136 -3.65 -9.77 -7.61
CA LEU A 136 -3.32 -9.40 -9.00
C LEU A 136 -1.97 -9.98 -9.43
N ILE A 137 -0.95 -9.89 -8.58
CA ILE A 137 0.38 -10.48 -8.85
C ILE A 137 0.29 -12.00 -8.94
N GLU A 138 -0.44 -12.65 -8.02
CA GLU A 138 -0.67 -14.10 -8.05
C GLU A 138 -1.37 -14.54 -9.35
N ARG A 139 -2.43 -13.83 -9.74
CA ARG A 139 -3.16 -14.12 -10.98
C ARG A 139 -2.29 -13.93 -12.23
N ASP A 140 -1.55 -12.83 -12.30
CA ASP A 140 -0.73 -12.52 -13.46
C ASP A 140 0.47 -13.50 -13.58
N ASN A 141 1.03 -13.95 -12.45
CA ASN A 141 2.04 -15.01 -12.43
C ASN A 141 1.46 -16.35 -12.92
N ALA A 142 0.31 -16.76 -12.41
CA ALA A 142 -0.34 -18.02 -12.83
C ALA A 142 -0.69 -18.04 -14.32
N ALA A 143 -1.18 -16.90 -14.85
CA ALA A 143 -1.48 -16.77 -16.28
C ALA A 143 -0.21 -16.85 -17.15
N ALA A 144 0.87 -16.17 -16.74
CA ALA A 144 2.13 -16.19 -17.47
C ALA A 144 2.83 -17.56 -17.40
N GLU A 145 2.71 -18.29 -16.29
CA GLU A 145 3.21 -19.66 -16.17
C GLU A 145 2.45 -20.63 -17.10
N ALA A 146 1.12 -20.51 -17.17
CA ALA A 146 0.30 -21.31 -18.08
C ALA A 146 0.64 -21.03 -19.55
N GLU A 147 0.78 -19.75 -19.93
CA GLU A 147 1.20 -19.35 -21.28
C GLU A 147 2.59 -19.89 -21.64
N LEU A 148 3.54 -19.85 -20.69
CA LEU A 148 4.88 -20.38 -20.90
C LEU A 148 4.87 -21.89 -21.16
N ALA A 149 4.10 -22.65 -20.38
CA ALA A 149 3.98 -24.10 -20.53
C ALA A 149 3.36 -24.48 -21.88
N GLU A 150 2.32 -23.77 -22.33
CA GLU A 150 1.69 -23.98 -23.63
C GLU A 150 2.65 -23.69 -24.78
N LEU A 151 3.35 -22.55 -24.73
CA LEU A 151 4.33 -22.17 -25.76
C LEU A 151 5.51 -23.14 -25.85
N GLN A 152 5.98 -23.66 -24.72
CA GLN A 152 7.04 -24.68 -24.69
C GLN A 152 6.56 -25.99 -25.32
N ALA A 153 5.36 -26.46 -24.99
CA ALA A 153 4.78 -27.67 -25.58
C ALA A 153 4.56 -27.52 -27.10
N GLU A 154 4.10 -26.35 -27.55
CA GLU A 154 3.94 -26.06 -28.99
C GLU A 154 5.30 -26.02 -29.70
N ALA A 155 6.34 -25.49 -29.06
CA ALA A 155 7.69 -25.41 -29.62
C ALA A 155 8.36 -26.78 -29.79
N GLU A 156 8.01 -27.77 -28.97
CA GLU A 156 8.48 -29.16 -29.11
C GLU A 156 7.94 -29.86 -30.35
N GLN A 157 6.71 -29.52 -30.76
CA GLN A 157 6.02 -30.16 -31.90
C GLN A 157 6.14 -29.34 -33.20
N ALA A 158 6.71 -28.13 -33.14
CA ALA A 158 6.76 -27.20 -34.25
C ALA A 158 7.91 -27.46 -35.25
N SER A 159 7.65 -27.14 -36.53
CA SER A 159 8.68 -27.08 -37.57
C SER A 159 9.75 -26.00 -37.26
N ALA A 160 10.95 -26.12 -37.84
CA ALA A 160 12.09 -25.23 -37.55
C ALA A 160 11.76 -23.73 -37.67
N GLU A 161 10.93 -23.33 -38.64
CA GLU A 161 10.54 -21.93 -38.85
C GLU A 161 9.52 -21.42 -37.82
N ARG A 162 8.59 -22.29 -37.37
CA ARG A 162 7.67 -21.98 -36.27
C ARG A 162 8.39 -21.96 -34.92
N LYS A 163 9.38 -22.83 -34.75
CA LYS A 163 10.20 -22.92 -33.53
C LYS A 163 10.91 -21.60 -33.22
N ALA A 164 11.41 -20.89 -34.23
CA ALA A 164 12.02 -19.57 -34.02
C ALA A 164 11.03 -18.50 -33.52
N LYS A 165 9.81 -18.46 -34.07
CA LYS A 165 8.75 -17.54 -33.61
C LYS A 165 8.23 -17.90 -32.21
N LEU A 166 8.09 -19.19 -31.91
CA LEU A 166 7.70 -19.67 -30.60
C LEU A 166 8.79 -19.39 -29.56
N GLN A 167 10.07 -19.58 -29.91
CA GLN A 167 11.19 -19.24 -29.03
C GLN A 167 11.18 -17.75 -28.66
N ALA A 168 10.94 -16.85 -29.63
CA ALA A 168 10.83 -15.42 -29.36
C ALA A 168 9.68 -15.08 -28.39
N LYS A 169 8.53 -15.77 -28.50
CA LYS A 169 7.41 -15.62 -27.56
C LYS A 169 7.72 -16.19 -26.18
N ILE A 170 8.40 -17.34 -26.11
CA ILE A 170 8.88 -17.94 -24.86
C ILE A 170 9.81 -16.95 -24.16
N ASP A 171 10.80 -16.39 -24.86
CA ASP A 171 11.78 -15.47 -24.27
C ASP A 171 11.09 -14.18 -23.78
N ALA A 172 10.14 -13.63 -24.54
CA ALA A 172 9.35 -12.47 -24.12
C ALA A 172 8.48 -12.76 -22.87
N THR A 173 7.86 -13.94 -22.82
CA THR A 173 7.05 -14.38 -21.68
C THR A 173 7.92 -14.59 -20.44
N LYS A 174 9.11 -15.21 -20.58
CA LYS A 174 10.10 -15.36 -19.51
C LYS A 174 10.56 -14.00 -18.98
N ALA A 175 10.82 -13.03 -19.85
CA ALA A 175 11.22 -11.68 -19.44
C ALA A 175 10.11 -10.97 -18.65
N ARG A 176 8.86 -11.05 -19.12
CA ARG A 176 7.70 -10.47 -18.41
C ARG A 176 7.48 -11.12 -17.05
N LEU A 177 7.67 -12.43 -16.95
CA LEU A 177 7.56 -13.18 -15.71
C LEU A 177 8.66 -12.77 -14.72
N GLN A 178 9.91 -12.64 -15.17
CA GLN A 178 11.03 -12.14 -14.33
C GLN A 178 10.79 -10.73 -13.81
N GLU A 179 10.25 -9.83 -14.65
CA GLU A 179 9.92 -8.47 -14.22
C GLU A 179 8.81 -8.47 -13.17
N THR A 180 7.77 -9.29 -13.36
CA THR A 180 6.66 -9.43 -12.40
C THR A 180 7.16 -9.99 -11.07
N GLN A 181 8.04 -10.98 -11.09
CA GLN A 181 8.69 -11.51 -9.89
C GLN A 181 9.55 -10.48 -9.16
N LYS A 182 10.35 -9.70 -9.90
CA LYS A 182 11.17 -8.64 -9.32
C LYS A 182 10.28 -7.62 -8.59
N ARG A 183 9.20 -7.18 -9.23
CA ARG A 183 8.21 -6.26 -8.63
C ARG A 183 7.55 -6.86 -7.40
N ALA A 184 7.15 -8.13 -7.45
CA ALA A 184 6.56 -8.85 -6.32
C ALA A 184 7.52 -8.92 -5.12
N LYS A 185 8.79 -9.23 -5.38
CA LYS A 185 9.85 -9.26 -4.36
C LYS A 185 10.08 -7.89 -3.74
N GLU A 186 10.26 -6.84 -4.56
CA GLU A 186 10.44 -5.46 -4.08
C GLU A 186 9.26 -5.01 -3.21
N LYS A 187 8.02 -5.31 -3.63
CA LYS A 187 6.81 -4.99 -2.87
C LYS A 187 6.76 -5.73 -1.53
N SER A 188 7.14 -7.01 -1.52
CA SER A 188 7.19 -7.80 -0.29
C SER A 188 8.24 -7.29 0.68
N GLU A 189 9.43 -6.93 0.20
CA GLU A 189 10.49 -6.33 1.02
C GLU A 189 10.05 -4.97 1.58
N ALA A 190 9.36 -4.15 0.80
CA ALA A 190 8.79 -2.89 1.28
C ALA A 190 7.75 -3.13 2.40
N THR A 191 6.85 -4.09 2.18
CA THR A 191 5.80 -4.47 3.14
C THR A 191 6.40 -5.06 4.43
N GLN A 192 7.49 -5.83 4.32
CA GLN A 192 8.26 -6.35 5.44
C GLN A 192 8.87 -5.22 6.29
N ARG A 193 9.54 -4.25 5.65
CA ARG A 193 10.13 -3.09 6.35
C ARG A 193 9.07 -2.26 7.07
N GLU A 194 7.91 -2.10 6.46
CA GLU A 194 6.77 -1.41 7.08
C GLU A 194 6.24 -2.17 8.31
N ALA A 195 6.12 -3.50 8.22
CA ALA A 195 5.74 -4.34 9.35
C ALA A 195 6.69 -4.20 10.53
N GLU A 196 8.00 -4.23 10.25
CA GLU A 196 9.06 -4.07 11.25
C GLU A 196 8.98 -2.69 11.91
N ALA A 197 8.74 -1.63 11.13
CA ALA A 197 8.51 -0.30 11.66
C ALA A 197 7.23 -0.23 12.53
N LYS A 198 6.13 -0.84 12.12
CA LYS A 198 4.90 -0.91 12.94
C LYS A 198 5.13 -1.66 14.24
N MET A 199 5.79 -2.81 14.19
CA MET A 199 6.14 -3.59 15.38
C MET A 199 7.05 -2.82 16.34
N ALA A 200 8.01 -2.06 15.81
CA ALA A 200 8.87 -1.21 16.63
C ALA A 200 8.09 -0.03 17.25
N SER A 201 7.15 0.58 16.51
CA SER A 201 6.28 1.66 17.02
C SER A 201 5.40 1.14 18.15
N LEU A 202 4.78 -0.02 17.94
CA LEU A 202 4.00 -0.73 18.95
C LEU A 202 4.83 -1.04 20.19
N LYS A 203 6.09 -1.48 20.04
CA LYS A 203 6.99 -1.76 21.17
C LYS A 203 7.33 -0.51 21.98
N GLU A 204 7.50 0.65 21.34
CA GLU A 204 7.68 1.90 22.07
C GLU A 204 6.41 2.31 22.83
N GLN A 205 5.25 2.21 22.18
CA GLN A 205 3.97 2.48 22.84
C GLN A 205 3.75 1.52 24.03
N GLN A 206 4.19 0.26 23.92
CA GLN A 206 4.15 -0.73 24.98
C GLN A 206 4.97 -0.31 26.20
N ALA A 207 6.12 0.35 26.00
CA ALA A 207 6.98 0.81 27.09
C ALA A 207 6.32 1.91 27.94
N LYS A 208 5.41 2.69 27.34
CA LYS A 208 4.67 3.80 27.97
C LYS A 208 3.26 3.39 28.44
N ALA A 209 2.86 2.13 28.22
CA ALA A 209 1.49 1.65 28.38
C ALA A 209 1.19 0.97 29.73
N SER A 210 -0.09 1.01 30.14
CA SER A 210 -0.66 0.20 31.23
C SER A 210 -0.64 -1.30 30.92
N ALA A 211 -0.78 -2.17 31.94
CA ALA A 211 -0.68 -3.62 31.78
C ALA A 211 -1.70 -4.22 30.77
N GLU A 212 -2.94 -3.74 30.79
CA GLU A 212 -4.00 -4.15 29.87
C GLU A 212 -3.65 -3.77 28.43
N ARG A 213 -3.10 -2.56 28.23
CA ARG A 213 -2.64 -2.09 26.93
C ARG A 213 -1.43 -2.86 26.41
N LYS A 214 -0.55 -3.35 27.28
CA LYS A 214 0.57 -4.22 26.86
C LYS A 214 0.06 -5.51 26.21
N GLN A 215 -1.01 -6.11 26.74
CA GLN A 215 -1.62 -7.31 26.17
C GLN A 215 -2.25 -7.04 24.79
N GLN A 216 -2.96 -5.92 24.64
CA GLN A 216 -3.51 -5.53 23.34
C GLN A 216 -2.42 -5.27 22.30
N ILE A 217 -1.34 -4.58 22.69
CA ILE A 217 -0.18 -4.35 21.82
C ILE A 217 0.49 -5.67 21.42
N GLU A 218 0.65 -6.61 22.36
CA GLU A 218 1.21 -7.94 22.07
C GLU A 218 0.35 -8.73 21.10
N LYS A 219 -0.97 -8.73 21.29
CA LYS A 219 -1.92 -9.35 20.35
C LYS A 219 -1.76 -8.77 18.94
N ARG A 220 -1.74 -7.44 18.82
CA ARG A 220 -1.56 -6.75 17.52
C ARG A 220 -0.22 -7.10 16.87
N ARG A 221 0.87 -7.12 17.64
CA ARG A 221 2.18 -7.52 17.13
C ARG A 221 2.15 -8.95 16.61
N ALA A 222 1.50 -9.88 17.32
CA ALA A 222 1.37 -11.27 16.89
C ALA A 222 0.54 -11.41 15.60
N GLU A 223 -0.55 -10.66 15.47
CA GLU A 223 -1.38 -10.64 14.25
C GLU A 223 -0.62 -10.10 13.04
N ILE A 224 0.10 -8.98 13.20
CA ILE A 224 0.97 -8.42 12.16
C ILE A 224 2.01 -9.48 11.74
N GLU A 225 2.74 -10.05 12.70
CA GLU A 225 3.77 -11.06 12.44
C GLU A 225 3.20 -12.30 11.74
N ALA A 226 2.01 -12.76 12.13
CA ALA A 226 1.32 -13.89 11.49
C ALA A 226 0.97 -13.59 10.02
N LYS A 227 0.34 -12.45 9.74
CA LYS A 227 -0.01 -12.03 8.36
C LYS A 227 1.22 -11.92 7.47
N HIS A 228 2.30 -11.33 7.98
CA HIS A 228 3.55 -11.19 7.19
C HIS A 228 4.24 -12.52 6.96
N ARG A 229 4.24 -13.44 7.94
CA ARG A 229 4.75 -14.80 7.74
C ARG A 229 3.99 -15.54 6.66
N GLU A 230 2.65 -15.50 6.69
CA GLU A 230 1.82 -16.15 5.67
C GLU A 230 2.11 -15.60 4.27
N ARG A 231 2.14 -14.28 4.13
CA ARG A 231 2.46 -13.60 2.87
C ARG A 231 3.83 -13.97 2.32
N ASN A 232 4.86 -13.95 3.18
CA ASN A 232 6.21 -14.33 2.77
C ASN A 232 6.30 -15.79 2.33
N ALA A 233 5.54 -16.68 2.99
CA ALA A 233 5.48 -18.08 2.59
C ALA A 233 4.86 -18.24 1.19
N LYS A 234 3.72 -17.60 0.93
CA LYS A 234 3.06 -17.60 -0.39
C LYS A 234 3.97 -17.04 -1.50
N LEU A 235 4.63 -15.92 -1.23
CA LEU A 235 5.57 -15.35 -2.20
C LEU A 235 6.76 -16.27 -2.48
N SER A 236 7.33 -16.86 -1.43
CA SER A 236 8.45 -17.81 -1.58
C SER A 236 8.04 -19.03 -2.43
N GLU A 237 6.83 -19.54 -2.22
CA GLU A 237 6.25 -20.63 -3.00
C GLU A 237 6.06 -20.23 -4.47
N ALA A 238 5.44 -19.08 -4.73
CA ALA A 238 5.28 -18.55 -6.10
C ALA A 238 6.63 -18.37 -6.81
N LEU A 239 7.63 -17.79 -6.13
CA LEU A 239 8.97 -17.61 -6.69
C LEU A 239 9.64 -18.95 -7.02
N LYS A 240 9.40 -19.98 -6.22
CA LYS A 240 9.95 -21.33 -6.44
C LYS A 240 9.32 -21.99 -7.67
N LEU A 241 7.99 -21.96 -7.79
CA LEU A 241 7.24 -22.55 -8.92
C LEU A 241 7.70 -21.92 -10.25
N THR A 242 7.76 -20.61 -10.31
CA THR A 242 8.25 -19.92 -11.50
C THR A 242 9.72 -20.25 -11.81
N LYS A 243 10.59 -20.34 -10.79
CA LYS A 243 12.01 -20.72 -11.01
C LYS A 243 12.12 -22.11 -11.62
N GLU A 244 11.21 -23.02 -11.30
CA GLU A 244 11.12 -24.34 -11.92
C GLU A 244 10.64 -24.24 -13.37
N ALA A 245 9.62 -23.42 -13.66
CA ALA A 245 9.14 -23.18 -15.03
C ALA A 245 10.17 -22.48 -15.94
N LEU A 246 11.08 -21.70 -15.37
CA LEU A 246 12.15 -21.00 -16.10
C LEU A 246 13.37 -21.89 -16.41
N LYS A 247 13.47 -23.10 -15.84
CA LYS A 247 14.58 -24.02 -16.11
C LYS A 247 14.60 -24.40 -17.61
N PRO A 248 15.81 -24.53 -18.19
CA PRO A 248 15.97 -24.94 -19.59
C PRO A 248 15.58 -26.39 -19.82
#